data_AF-A0A966XHN8-F1
#
_entry.id   AF-A0A966XHN8-F1
#
_cell.length_a   1.000
_cell.length_b   1.000
_cell.length_c   1.000
_cell.angle_alpha   90.00
_cell.angle_beta   90.00
_cell.angle_gamma   90.00
#
_symmetry.space_group_name_H-M   'P 1'
#
loop_
_entity.id
_entity.type
_entity.pdbx_description
1 polymer ?
#
loop_
_entity_poly.entity_id
_entity_poly.type
_entity_poly.pdbx_seq_one_letter_code
_entity_poly.pdbx_strand_id
1 'polypeptide(L)'
;MGGVMELAPQLDKLMQSMDVSIGIVVPVAAEDHEEMFVVYRFHSMDHWGESVDKMVDNEEFQSLVAKANELGTLKTTRIMSAV
;
A
#
# COMPACT_ATOMS: atom_id res chain seq x y z
N MET A 1 11.40 -12.35 -4.53
CA MET A 1 10.19 -11.51 -4.57
C MET A 1 9.44 -11.78 -3.29
N GLY A 2 9.76 -11.06 -2.22
CA GLY A 2 9.00 -11.08 -0.96
C GLY A 2 9.19 -9.72 -0.32
N GLY A 3 8.09 -9.02 -0.05
CA GLY A 3 8.09 -7.57 0.19
C GLY A 3 6.72 -6.92 -0.05
N VAL A 4 6.66 -5.58 -0.12
CA VAL A 4 5.41 -4.80 -0.32
C VAL A 4 4.54 -5.27 -1.51
N MET A 5 5.16 -5.90 -2.51
CA MET A 5 4.50 -6.49 -3.68
C MET A 5 3.52 -7.62 -3.37
N GLU A 6 3.66 -8.31 -2.23
CA GLU A 6 2.73 -9.36 -1.81
C GLU A 6 1.39 -8.78 -1.32
N LEU A 7 1.36 -7.50 -0.97
CA LEU A 7 0.15 -6.79 -0.57
C LEU A 7 -0.67 -6.30 -1.76
N ALA A 8 -0.05 -6.14 -2.94
CA ALA A 8 -0.70 -5.61 -4.14
C ALA A 8 -1.95 -6.39 -4.58
N PRO A 9 -1.94 -7.73 -4.69
CA PRO A 9 -3.13 -8.49 -5.08
C PRO A 9 -4.26 -8.45 -4.02
N GLN A 10 -3.89 -8.36 -2.74
CA GLN A 10 -4.86 -8.26 -1.65
C GLN A 10 -5.57 -6.91 -1.68
N LEU A 11 -4.81 -5.84 -1.89
CA LEU A 11 -5.35 -4.50 -2.05
C LEU A 11 -6.23 -4.39 -3.30
N ASP A 12 -5.81 -4.92 -4.45
CA ASP A 12 -6.61 -4.92 -5.69
C ASP A 12 -7.96 -5.59 -5.50
N LYS A 13 -7.98 -6.79 -4.90
CA LYS A 13 -9.22 -7.51 -4.61
C LYS A 13 -10.15 -6.74 -3.67
N LEU A 14 -9.59 -6.13 -2.62
CA LEU A 14 -10.38 -5.35 -1.67
C LEU A 14 -10.97 -4.11 -2.35
N MET A 15 -10.20 -3.39 -3.16
CA MET A 15 -10.67 -2.18 -3.86
C MET A 15 -11.72 -2.50 -4.91
N GLN A 16 -11.61 -3.63 -5.62
CA GLN A 16 -12.66 -4.10 -6.53
C GLN A 16 -13.99 -4.36 -5.82
N SER A 17 -13.98 -4.81 -4.55
CA SER A 17 -15.21 -4.99 -3.78
C SER A 17 -15.93 -3.67 -3.46
N MET A 18 -15.21 -2.54 -3.55
CA MET A 18 -15.70 -1.19 -3.32
C MET A 18 -15.94 -0.41 -4.62
N ASP A 19 -15.89 -1.09 -5.77
CA ASP A 19 -15.97 -0.49 -7.11
C ASP A 19 -14.87 0.56 -7.38
N VAL A 20 -13.70 0.37 -6.74
CA VAL A 20 -12.52 1.22 -6.91
C VAL A 20 -11.49 0.49 -7.74
N SER A 21 -11.17 1.05 -8.90
CA SER A 21 -10.07 0.57 -9.72
C SER A 21 -8.76 1.17 -9.23
N ILE A 22 -7.70 0.35 -9.11
CA ILE A 22 -6.37 0.84 -8.73
C ILE A 22 -5.34 0.71 -9.85
N GLY A 23 -4.30 1.54 -9.78
CA GLY A 23 -3.04 1.34 -10.47
C GLY A 23 -1.92 1.27 -9.44
N ILE A 24 -1.02 0.30 -9.58
CA ILE A 24 0.09 0.10 -8.64
C ILE A 24 1.40 0.39 -9.38
N VAL A 25 2.24 1.25 -8.81
CA VAL A 25 3.56 1.61 -9.36
C VAL A 25 4.63 1.30 -8.33
N VAL A 26 5.66 0.57 -8.76
CA VAL A 26 6.73 0.08 -7.89
C VAL A 26 8.05 0.53 -8.49
N PRO A 27 8.74 1.51 -7.89
CA PRO A 27 10.04 1.96 -8.37
C PRO A 27 11.09 0.86 -8.15
N VAL A 28 11.79 0.48 -9.23
CA VAL A 28 12.93 -0.45 -9.17
C VAL A 28 14.20 0.38 -9.01
N ALA A 29 14.41 0.97 -7.82
CA ALA A 29 15.52 1.89 -7.57
C ALA A 29 16.72 1.23 -6.87
N ALA A 30 16.49 0.31 -5.92
CA ALA A 30 17.52 -0.47 -5.23
C ALA A 30 16.92 -1.74 -4.59
N GLU A 31 17.72 -2.80 -4.41
CA GLU A 31 17.26 -4.10 -3.87
C GLU A 31 16.73 -4.03 -2.43
N ASP A 32 17.09 -2.97 -1.69
CA ASP A 32 16.71 -2.74 -0.29
C ASP A 32 15.68 -1.61 -0.10
N HIS A 33 15.15 -1.06 -1.19
CA HIS A 33 14.16 0.02 -1.16
C HIS A 33 12.82 -0.48 -1.70
N GLU A 34 11.92 -0.85 -0.78
CA GLU A 34 10.56 -1.29 -1.11
C GLU A 34 9.58 -0.12 -0.95
N GLU A 35 9.16 0.45 -2.08
CA GLU A 35 8.13 1.48 -2.13
C GLU A 35 7.02 1.04 -3.09
N MET A 36 5.76 1.33 -2.75
CA MET A 36 4.60 1.04 -3.58
C MET A 36 3.68 2.26 -3.60
N PHE A 37 3.47 2.82 -4.79
CA PHE A 37 2.49 3.87 -5.02
C PHE A 37 1.19 3.26 -5.51
N VAL A 38 0.08 3.68 -4.92
CA VAL A 38 -1.26 3.25 -5.31
C VAL A 38 -2.06 4.45 -5.79
N VAL A 39 -2.54 4.38 -7.03
CA VAL A 39 -3.43 5.36 -7.65
C VAL A 39 -4.85 4.81 -7.63
N TYR A 40 -5.71 5.39 -6.80
CA TYR A 40 -7.13 5.05 -6.74
C TYR A 40 -7.91 5.85 -7.79
N ARG A 41 -8.78 5.19 -8.54
CA ARG A 41 -9.67 5.81 -9.53
C ARG A 41 -11.12 5.68 -9.08
N PHE A 42 -11.80 6.82 -9.01
CA PHE A 42 -13.20 6.94 -8.61
C PHE A 42 -14.04 7.48 -9.77
N HIS A 43 -15.31 7.10 -9.83
CA HIS A 43 -16.22 7.48 -10.91
C HIS A 43 -16.76 8.93 -10.80
N SER A 44 -16.83 9.46 -9.58
CA SER A 44 -17.31 10.81 -9.27
C SER A 44 -16.80 11.26 -7.90
N MET A 45 -17.06 12.51 -7.53
CA MET A 45 -16.73 13.04 -6.19
C MET A 45 -17.58 12.37 -5.09
N ASP A 46 -18.85 12.09 -5.37
CA ASP A 46 -19.74 11.40 -4.42
C ASP A 46 -19.26 9.96 -4.19
N HIS A 47 -18.90 9.26 -5.29
CA HIS A 47 -18.31 7.93 -5.21
C HIS A 47 -17.01 7.93 -4.40
N TRP A 48 -16.16 8.96 -4.58
CA TRP A 48 -14.96 9.10 -3.77
C TRP A 48 -15.27 9.20 -2.28
N GLY A 49 -16.22 10.04 -1.88
CA GLY A 49 -16.63 10.18 -0.48
C GLY A 49 -17.13 8.85 0.10
N GLU A 50 -18.09 8.21 -0.58
CA GLU A 50 -18.64 6.93 -0.13
C GLU A 50 -17.59 5.81 -0.08
N SER A 51 -16.70 5.72 -1.07
CA SER A 51 -15.66 4.70 -1.10
C SER A 51 -14.62 4.93 -0.01
N VAL A 52 -14.21 6.18 0.26
CA VAL A 52 -13.23 6.48 1.32
C VAL A 52 -13.83 6.21 2.69
N ASP A 53 -15.09 6.58 2.94
CA ASP A 53 -15.76 6.26 4.21
C ASP A 53 -15.79 4.74 4.44
N LYS A 54 -16.14 3.97 3.41
CA LYS A 54 -16.09 2.50 3.46
C LYS A 54 -14.69 1.96 3.71
N MET A 55 -13.64 2.59 3.15
CA MET A 55 -12.26 2.16 3.38
C MET A 55 -11.83 2.40 4.83
N VAL A 56 -12.16 3.56 5.40
CA VAL A 56 -11.78 3.92 6.77
C VAL A 56 -12.40 2.97 7.79
N ASP A 57 -13.64 2.56 7.60
CA ASP A 57 -14.35 1.64 8.50
C ASP A 57 -14.05 0.15 8.22
N ASN A 58 -13.25 -0.17 7.21
CA ASN A 58 -12.96 -1.55 6.81
C ASN A 58 -11.71 -2.10 7.52
N GLU A 59 -11.91 -3.08 8.41
CA GLU A 59 -10.83 -3.71 9.19
C GLU A 59 -9.77 -4.41 8.31
N GLU A 60 -10.15 -4.96 7.15
CA GLU A 60 -9.22 -5.60 6.22
C GLU A 60 -8.30 -4.55 5.57
N PHE A 61 -8.84 -3.39 5.21
CA PHE A 61 -8.07 -2.25 4.72
C PHE A 61 -7.07 -1.78 5.79
N GLN A 62 -7.53 -1.59 7.02
CA GLN A 62 -6.67 -1.19 8.15
C GLN A 62 -5.55 -2.21 8.39
N SER A 63 -5.85 -3.51 8.30
CA SER A 63 -4.84 -4.57 8.44
C SER A 63 -3.79 -4.54 7.33
N LEU A 64 -4.20 -4.28 6.08
CA LEU A 64 -3.26 -4.13 4.95
C LEU A 64 -2.34 -2.93 5.12
N VAL A 65 -2.87 -1.79 5.58
CA VAL A 65 -2.07 -0.60 5.90
C VAL A 65 -1.08 -0.89 7.02
N ALA A 66 -1.50 -1.60 8.07
CA ALA A 66 -0.59 -1.99 9.16
C ALA A 66 0.56 -2.89 8.68
N LYS A 67 0.27 -3.90 7.85
CA LYS A 67 1.30 -4.76 7.24
C LYS A 67 2.25 -3.97 6.34
N ALA A 68 1.74 -3.03 5.56
CA ALA A 68 2.57 -2.16 4.74
C ALA A 68 3.51 -1.30 5.60
N ASN A 69 3.02 -0.76 6.72
CA ASN A 69 3.86 0.00 7.67
C ASN A 69 4.97 -0.87 8.28
N GLU A 70 4.69 -2.13 8.65
CA GLU A 70 5.71 -3.05 9.16
C GLU A 70 6.79 -3.37 8.12
N LEU A 71 6.42 -3.46 6.83
CA LEU A 71 7.37 -3.67 5.73
C LEU A 71 8.22 -2.42 5.44
N GLY A 72 7.60 -1.23 5.46
CA GLY A 72 8.27 0.05 5.23
C GLY A 72 9.09 0.58 6.41
N THR A 73 9.06 -0.10 7.56
CA THR A 73 9.87 0.26 8.73
C THR A 73 11.32 -0.18 8.51
N LEU A 74 12.27 0.72 8.78
CA LEU A 74 13.71 0.48 8.65
C LEU A 74 14.16 -0.74 9.48
N LYS A 75 14.42 -1.89 8.85
CA LYS A 75 14.76 -3.15 9.56
C LYS A 75 16.21 -3.25 10.00
N THR A 76 17.12 -2.47 9.39
CA THR A 76 18.56 -2.49 9.75
C THR A 76 19.15 -1.08 9.75
N THR A 77 19.91 -0.77 10.80
CA THR A 77 20.77 0.42 10.85
C THR A 77 22.22 -0.06 10.88
N ARG A 78 23.10 0.52 10.05
CA ARG A 78 24.54 0.31 10.14
C ARG A 78 25.16 1.58 10.71
N ILE A 79 25.66 1.50 11.95
CA ILE A 79 26.54 2.55 12.49
C ILE A 79 27.92 2.32 11.85
N MET A 80 28.30 3.18 10.91
CA MET A 80 29.68 3.26 10.46
C MET A 80 30.46 4.06 11.51
N SER A 81 31.18 3.36 12.38
CA SER A 81 32.20 3.99 13.22
C SER A 81 33.40 4.30 12.34
N ALA A 82 33.70 5.59 12.13
CA ALA A 82 35.00 6.00 11.66
C ALA A 82 36.02 5.74 12.78
N VAL A 83 37.01 4.89 12.51
CA VAL A 83 38.26 4.82 13.28
C VAL A 83 39.31 5.61 12.52
#